data_AF-A0A847MV18-F1
#
_entry.id   AF-A0A847MV18-F1
#
_cell.length_a   1.000
_cell.length_b   1.000
_cell.length_c   1.000
_cell.angle_alpha   90.00
_cell.angle_beta   90.00
_cell.angle_gamma   90.00
#
_symmetry.space_group_name_H-M   'P 1'
#
loop_
_entity.id
_entity.type
_entity.pdbx_description
1 polymer ?
#
loop_
_entity_poly.entity_id
_entity_poly.type
_entity_poly.pdbx_seq_one_letter_code
_entity_poly.pdbx_strand_id
1 'polypeptide(L)'
;PAMWHILEVVSHSAPGLVDTRWCTQGRCQGIYAHASVLAAYRHELTPWHLAARFGLRFWQAARLVTAAREAWIDTADLSLVVEGRQGYAALWDSAVHPRTVADLAAVLPQDLLPMPATFYEDLAYSGVQTDWLRGVLALFPDPELAKFLAGRPHEYPLPSLEEVTELHGLGLRAAELGTAIQLRTSVATIRADLEARQDDPLILLAWQSEWRRVDCYPRKAHFAVLADHGIPHLLPERAAIDATLALCRLSHDTIERSEVGIMLAVLGEPILVAEAVSHGVTSALDPRLTPIATRGETR
;
A
#
# COMPACT_ATOMS: atom_id res chain seq x y z
N PRO A 1 -18.67 0.58 35.85
CA PRO A 1 -17.35 0.04 35.45
C PRO A 1 -17.30 -0.49 34.01
N ALA A 2 -18.11 -1.51 33.67
CA ALA A 2 -18.10 -2.09 32.31
C ALA A 2 -18.47 -1.08 31.22
N MET A 3 -19.49 -0.23 31.44
CA MET A 3 -19.86 0.83 30.50
C MET A 3 -18.76 1.87 30.31
N TRP A 4 -18.10 2.29 31.40
CA TRP A 4 -16.97 3.22 31.33
C TRP A 4 -15.80 2.63 30.53
N HIS A 5 -15.51 1.34 30.73
CA HIS A 5 -14.49 0.65 29.96
C HIS A 5 -14.84 0.56 28.47
N ILE A 6 -16.09 0.24 28.12
CA ILE A 6 -16.55 0.30 26.73
C ILE A 6 -16.24 1.68 26.16
N LEU A 7 -16.68 2.76 26.84
CA LEU A 7 -16.46 4.15 26.41
C LEU A 7 -14.97 4.48 26.20
N GLU A 8 -14.09 4.06 27.13
CA GLU A 8 -12.63 4.27 27.02
C GLU A 8 -12.01 3.54 25.82
N VAL A 9 -12.42 2.29 25.58
CA VAL A 9 -11.93 1.48 24.46
C VAL A 9 -12.33 2.11 23.15
N VAL A 10 -13.60 2.52 23.05
CA VAL A 10 -14.13 3.06 21.80
C VAL A 10 -13.70 4.50 21.52
N SER A 11 -13.43 5.32 22.54
CA SER A 11 -13.02 6.72 22.37
C SER A 11 -11.55 6.90 21.98
N HIS A 12 -10.73 5.84 22.02
CA HIS A 12 -9.28 5.87 21.74
C HIS A 12 -8.50 6.96 22.50
N SER A 13 -9.06 7.51 23.57
CA SER A 13 -8.54 8.70 24.27
C SER A 13 -7.38 8.40 25.22
N ALA A 14 -6.91 7.15 25.25
CA ALA A 14 -5.81 6.70 26.08
C ALA A 14 -4.73 6.06 25.18
N PRO A 15 -3.78 6.85 24.65
CA PRO A 15 -2.57 6.28 24.08
C PRO A 15 -1.93 5.34 25.12
N GLY A 16 -1.75 4.07 24.74
CA GLY A 16 -1.20 3.04 25.63
C GLY A 16 -2.21 2.18 26.41
N LEU A 17 -3.53 2.29 26.16
CA LEU A 17 -4.52 1.38 26.78
C LEU A 17 -4.26 -0.10 26.40
N VAL A 18 -3.66 -0.29 25.23
CA VAL A 18 -3.12 -1.56 24.74
C VAL A 18 -1.64 -1.39 24.45
N ASP A 19 -0.81 -1.33 25.49
CA ASP A 19 0.62 -1.56 25.31
C ASP A 19 0.79 -2.99 24.77
N THR A 20 1.40 -3.07 23.59
CA THR A 20 1.17 -4.15 22.62
C THR A 20 1.30 -5.58 23.20
N ARG A 21 0.34 -6.44 22.82
CA ARG A 21 0.32 -7.93 22.95
C ARG A 21 -0.33 -8.55 24.20
N TRP A 22 -0.97 -7.79 25.08
CA TRP A 22 -1.58 -8.36 26.29
C TRP A 22 -2.89 -7.65 26.63
N CYS A 23 -3.94 -8.40 26.95
CA CYS A 23 -5.05 -7.88 27.75
C CYS A 23 -4.43 -7.41 29.08
N THR A 24 -4.17 -6.11 29.20
CA THR A 24 -3.29 -5.49 30.22
C THR A 24 -3.71 -5.75 31.67
N GLN A 25 -4.86 -6.39 31.91
CA GLN A 25 -5.34 -6.77 33.24
C GLN A 25 -5.30 -8.28 33.56
N GLY A 26 -4.82 -9.15 32.65
CA GLY A 26 -4.55 -10.57 32.96
C GLY A 26 -5.75 -11.42 33.43
N ARG A 27 -6.98 -10.94 33.24
CA ARG A 27 -8.22 -11.63 33.68
C ARG A 27 -8.93 -12.43 32.59
N CYS A 28 -8.62 -12.15 31.33
CA CYS A 28 -8.83 -13.13 30.28
C CYS A 28 -7.81 -14.25 30.54
N GLN A 29 -8.27 -15.49 30.74
CA GLN A 29 -7.43 -16.63 31.10
C GLN A 29 -6.47 -17.05 29.96
N GLY A 30 -5.54 -16.18 29.57
CA GLY A 30 -4.60 -16.44 28.50
C GLY A 30 -3.74 -15.23 28.17
N ILE A 31 -2.48 -15.53 27.82
CA ILE A 31 -1.56 -14.61 27.17
C ILE A 31 -2.01 -14.49 25.71
N TYR A 32 -2.95 -13.60 25.43
CA TYR A 32 -3.38 -13.36 24.05
C TYR A 32 -2.46 -12.32 23.42
N ALA A 33 -1.43 -12.79 22.74
CA ALA A 33 -0.72 -11.97 21.76
C ALA A 33 -1.68 -11.71 20.59
N HIS A 34 -2.28 -10.51 20.56
CA HIS A 34 -3.09 -10.09 19.42
C HIS A 34 -2.21 -9.80 18.21
N ALA A 35 -2.67 -10.20 17.02
CA ALA A 35 -1.94 -10.02 15.77
C ALA A 35 -1.82 -8.55 15.33
N SER A 36 -2.64 -7.65 15.89
CA SER A 36 -2.63 -6.21 15.61
C SER A 36 -3.25 -5.41 16.76
N VAL A 37 -3.05 -4.09 16.74
CA VAL A 37 -3.70 -3.15 17.66
C VAL A 37 -5.22 -3.23 17.54
N LEU A 38 -5.75 -3.20 16.32
CA LEU A 38 -7.17 -3.38 16.03
C LEU A 38 -7.73 -4.66 16.67
N ALA A 39 -7.05 -5.80 16.51
CA ALA A 39 -7.51 -7.07 17.08
C ALA A 39 -7.58 -7.03 18.62
N ALA A 40 -6.71 -6.26 19.26
CA ALA A 40 -6.76 -6.06 20.70
C ALA A 40 -7.96 -5.18 21.11
N TYR A 41 -8.19 -4.05 20.44
CA TYR A 41 -9.38 -3.22 20.71
C TYR A 41 -10.69 -3.98 20.49
N ARG A 42 -10.78 -4.79 19.41
CA ARG A 42 -11.92 -5.67 19.17
C ARG A 42 -12.17 -6.65 20.32
N HIS A 43 -11.10 -7.21 20.88
CA HIS A 43 -11.18 -8.16 21.98
C HIS A 43 -11.81 -7.53 23.24
N GLU A 44 -11.42 -6.30 23.59
CA GLU A 44 -11.92 -5.58 24.77
C GLU A 44 -13.44 -5.31 24.69
N LEU A 45 -14.01 -5.23 23.48
CA LEU A 45 -15.45 -5.05 23.25
C LEU A 45 -16.25 -6.35 23.26
N THR A 46 -15.60 -7.52 23.35
CA THR A 46 -16.34 -8.78 23.34
C THR A 46 -17.15 -8.99 24.62
N PRO A 47 -18.39 -9.50 24.55
CA PRO A 47 -19.18 -9.81 25.74
C PRO A 47 -18.47 -10.78 26.70
N TRP A 48 -17.66 -11.69 26.18
CA TRP A 48 -16.84 -12.62 26.98
C TRP A 48 -15.79 -11.88 27.80
N HIS A 49 -15.03 -10.97 27.19
CA HIS A 49 -14.03 -10.16 27.89
C HIS A 49 -14.69 -9.37 29.02
N LEU A 50 -15.77 -8.65 28.72
CA LEU A 50 -16.49 -7.85 29.71
C LEU A 50 -17.06 -8.70 30.86
N ALA A 51 -17.61 -9.88 30.54
CA ALA A 51 -18.10 -10.82 31.54
C ALA A 51 -17.00 -11.27 32.49
N ALA A 52 -15.86 -11.71 31.95
CA ALA A 52 -14.71 -12.16 32.74
C ALA A 52 -14.09 -11.02 33.58
N ARG A 53 -13.91 -9.84 32.99
CA ARG A 53 -13.25 -8.70 33.63
C ARG A 53 -14.06 -8.09 34.76
N PHE A 54 -15.36 -7.93 34.54
CA PHE A 54 -16.27 -7.23 35.45
C PHE A 54 -17.20 -8.15 36.26
N GLY A 55 -17.06 -9.47 36.14
CA GLY A 55 -17.88 -10.43 36.86
C GLY A 55 -19.35 -10.43 36.43
N LEU A 56 -19.63 -10.13 35.17
CA LEU A 56 -21.00 -10.12 34.62
C LEU A 56 -21.38 -11.51 34.09
N ARG A 57 -22.67 -11.82 34.06
CA ARG A 57 -23.14 -12.94 33.23
C ARG A 57 -23.00 -12.58 31.75
N PHE A 58 -22.68 -13.54 30.90
CA PHE A 58 -22.50 -13.33 29.47
C PHE A 58 -23.66 -12.55 28.82
N TRP A 59 -24.91 -12.91 29.12
CA TRP A 59 -26.08 -12.22 28.57
C TRP A 59 -26.20 -10.76 29.02
N GLN A 60 -25.71 -10.40 30.22
CA GLN A 60 -25.68 -9.02 30.69
C GLN A 60 -24.65 -8.21 29.90
N ALA A 61 -23.46 -8.77 29.72
CA ALA A 61 -22.40 -8.16 28.91
C ALA A 61 -22.85 -8.00 27.44
N ALA A 62 -23.47 -9.02 26.85
CA ALA A 62 -23.97 -8.97 25.48
C ALA A 62 -25.05 -7.90 25.29
N ARG A 63 -26.00 -7.79 26.23
CA ARG A 63 -27.00 -6.71 26.22
C ARG A 63 -26.36 -5.33 26.37
N LEU A 64 -25.33 -5.21 27.22
CA LEU A 64 -24.60 -3.95 27.41
C LEU A 64 -23.92 -3.50 26.12
N VAL A 65 -23.17 -4.39 25.46
CA VAL A 65 -22.49 -4.11 24.17
C VAL A 65 -23.49 -3.75 23.09
N THR A 66 -24.58 -4.51 22.98
CA THR A 66 -25.63 -4.25 21.98
C THR A 66 -26.28 -2.88 22.21
N ALA A 67 -26.66 -2.57 23.45
CA ALA A 67 -27.27 -1.27 23.77
C ALA A 67 -26.30 -0.10 23.52
N ALA A 68 -25.01 -0.28 23.86
CA ALA A 68 -23.99 0.73 23.60
C ALA A 68 -23.78 0.95 22.09
N ARG A 69 -23.74 -0.14 21.30
CA ARG A 69 -23.64 -0.09 19.83
C ARG A 69 -24.83 0.62 19.19
N GLU A 70 -26.05 0.34 19.62
CA GLU A 70 -27.23 1.01 19.05
C GLU A 70 -27.24 2.50 19.41
N ALA A 71 -27.02 2.84 20.69
CA ALA A 71 -26.95 4.23 21.14
C ALA A 71 -25.85 5.01 20.41
N TRP A 72 -24.72 4.35 20.13
CA TRP A 72 -23.64 4.90 19.33
C TRP A 72 -24.08 5.23 17.91
N ILE A 73 -24.66 4.26 17.20
CA ILE A 73 -25.08 4.43 15.79
C ILE A 73 -26.14 5.53 15.72
N ASP A 74 -27.02 5.64 16.71
CA ASP A 74 -28.07 6.67 16.76
C ASP A 74 -27.53 8.10 16.94
N THR A 75 -26.31 8.25 17.46
CA THR A 75 -25.65 9.57 17.63
C THR A 75 -24.70 9.93 16.49
N ALA A 76 -24.50 9.02 15.54
CA ALA A 76 -23.53 9.18 14.47
C ALA A 76 -24.04 10.12 13.36
N ASP A 77 -23.14 10.91 12.78
CA ASP A 77 -23.41 11.67 11.56
C ASP A 77 -23.31 10.75 10.34
N LEU A 78 -24.46 10.24 9.90
CA LEU A 78 -24.53 9.31 8.77
C LEU A 78 -24.08 9.91 7.43
N SER A 79 -23.87 11.23 7.35
CA SER A 79 -23.38 11.89 6.13
C SER A 79 -21.87 11.72 5.90
N LEU A 80 -21.13 11.20 6.89
CA LEU A 80 -19.68 11.00 6.78
C LEU A 80 -19.33 9.65 6.17
N VAL A 81 -20.17 8.62 6.36
CA VAL A 81 -19.87 7.24 6.00
C VAL A 81 -20.79 6.76 4.88
N VAL A 82 -20.22 6.30 3.76
CA VAL A 82 -20.97 5.89 2.55
C VAL A 82 -22.04 4.84 2.89
N GLU A 83 -21.70 3.86 3.73
CA GLU A 83 -22.57 2.76 4.12
C GLU A 83 -23.60 3.14 5.21
N GLY A 84 -23.60 4.40 5.67
CA GLY A 84 -24.51 4.91 6.70
C GLY A 84 -24.46 4.10 8.00
N ARG A 85 -25.63 3.67 8.50
CA ARG A 85 -25.72 2.88 9.75
C ARG A 85 -24.92 1.59 9.69
N GLN A 86 -24.83 0.93 8.54
CA GLN A 86 -24.06 -0.32 8.39
C GLN A 86 -22.56 -0.06 8.50
N GLY A 87 -22.08 1.07 7.95
CA GLY A 87 -20.69 1.49 8.09
C GLY A 87 -20.33 1.83 9.54
N TYR A 88 -21.21 2.57 10.25
CA TYR A 88 -21.00 2.83 11.67
C TYR A 88 -21.07 1.59 12.56
N ALA A 89 -21.87 0.60 12.18
CA ALA A 89 -21.85 -0.72 12.79
C ALA A 89 -20.50 -1.43 12.60
N ALA A 90 -19.92 -1.37 11.40
CA ALA A 90 -18.58 -1.91 11.14
C ALA A 90 -17.50 -1.15 11.93
N LEU A 91 -17.60 0.18 12.00
CA LEU A 91 -16.66 1.01 12.78
C LEU A 91 -16.74 0.76 14.28
N TRP A 92 -17.94 0.48 14.82
CA TRP A 92 -18.10 -0.02 16.18
C TRP A 92 -17.36 -1.34 16.38
N ASP A 93 -17.53 -2.28 15.44
CA ASP A 93 -16.86 -3.58 15.49
C ASP A 93 -15.34 -3.44 15.33
N SER A 94 -14.86 -2.27 14.89
CA SER A 94 -13.46 -1.85 14.85
C SER A 94 -13.08 -0.86 15.95
N ALA A 95 -13.94 -0.66 16.95
CA ALA A 95 -13.76 0.26 18.08
C ALA A 95 -13.59 1.76 17.74
N VAL A 96 -13.93 2.24 16.54
CA VAL A 96 -13.67 3.63 16.11
C VAL A 96 -14.81 4.60 16.47
N HIS A 97 -14.66 5.48 17.48
CA HIS A 97 -15.68 6.46 17.93
C HIS A 97 -16.34 7.28 16.82
N PRO A 98 -17.65 7.62 16.86
CA PRO A 98 -18.26 8.52 15.88
C PRO A 98 -17.63 9.90 15.92
N ARG A 99 -17.18 10.34 17.10
CA ARG A 99 -16.36 11.55 17.26
C ARG A 99 -15.01 11.41 16.55
N THR A 100 -14.34 10.27 16.70
CA THR A 100 -13.11 9.98 15.96
C THR A 100 -13.38 9.97 14.45
N VAL A 101 -14.51 9.43 13.99
CA VAL A 101 -14.92 9.51 12.58
C VAL A 101 -15.04 10.96 12.12
N ALA A 102 -15.66 11.84 12.92
CA ALA A 102 -15.74 13.27 12.60
C ALA A 102 -14.35 13.94 12.60
N ASP A 103 -13.50 13.64 13.58
CA ASP A 103 -12.13 14.17 13.66
C ASP A 103 -11.26 13.71 12.48
N LEU A 104 -11.40 12.44 12.06
CA LEU A 104 -10.74 11.87 10.89
C LEU A 104 -11.31 12.43 9.57
N ALA A 105 -12.63 12.65 9.50
CA ALA A 105 -13.26 13.27 8.34
C ALA A 105 -12.76 14.71 8.13
N ALA A 106 -12.42 15.43 9.19
CA ALA A 106 -11.83 16.78 9.13
C ALA A 106 -10.40 16.82 8.56
N VAL A 107 -9.79 15.66 8.26
CA VAL A 107 -8.54 15.56 7.49
C VAL A 107 -8.80 15.74 6.00
N LEU A 108 -10.00 15.41 5.54
CA LEU A 108 -10.38 15.42 4.13
C LEU A 108 -10.92 16.78 3.69
N PRO A 109 -10.68 17.17 2.43
CA PRO A 109 -11.51 18.15 1.73
C PRO A 109 -13.00 17.75 1.75
N GLN A 110 -13.90 18.73 1.89
CA GLN A 110 -15.35 18.46 2.04
C GLN A 110 -15.97 17.74 0.83
N ASP A 111 -15.42 17.96 -0.36
CA ASP A 111 -15.83 17.35 -1.62
C ASP A 111 -15.46 15.87 -1.75
N LEU A 112 -14.57 15.35 -0.88
CA LEU A 112 -14.25 13.92 -0.81
C LEU A 112 -15.19 13.14 0.11
N LEU A 113 -16.06 13.80 0.87
CA LEU A 113 -17.02 13.13 1.74
C LEU A 113 -18.32 12.79 0.97
N PRO A 114 -19.01 11.69 1.31
CA PRO A 114 -18.67 10.68 2.32
C PRO A 114 -17.56 9.72 1.90
N MET A 115 -16.91 9.08 2.87
CA MET A 115 -15.91 8.02 2.66
C MET A 115 -16.40 6.65 3.16
N PRO A 116 -15.88 5.53 2.62
CA PRO A 116 -16.25 4.21 3.12
C PRO A 116 -15.73 3.98 4.54
N ALA A 117 -16.43 3.15 5.31
CA ALA A 117 -16.01 2.78 6.68
C ALA A 117 -14.54 2.32 6.75
N THR A 118 -14.07 1.60 5.73
CA THR A 118 -12.68 1.10 5.69
C THR A 118 -11.64 2.23 5.72
N PHE A 119 -11.92 3.40 5.13
CA PHE A 119 -11.00 4.55 5.19
C PHE A 119 -10.76 5.00 6.64
N TYR A 120 -11.82 5.09 7.44
CA TYR A 120 -11.74 5.53 8.83
C TYR A 120 -11.05 4.49 9.72
N GLU A 121 -11.33 3.19 9.50
CA GLU A 121 -10.61 2.10 10.17
C GLU A 121 -9.12 2.15 9.84
N ASP A 122 -8.77 2.23 8.56
CA ASP A 122 -7.39 2.28 8.09
C ASP A 122 -6.64 3.47 8.69
N LEU A 123 -7.22 4.67 8.61
CA LEU A 123 -6.58 5.89 9.12
C LEU A 123 -6.46 5.89 10.66
N ALA A 124 -7.41 5.29 11.38
CA ALA A 124 -7.35 5.19 12.83
C ALA A 124 -6.18 4.29 13.31
N TYR A 125 -5.76 3.31 12.51
CA TYR A 125 -4.83 2.28 12.94
C TYR A 125 -3.49 2.23 12.18
N SER A 126 -3.37 2.88 11.03
CA SER A 126 -2.15 2.87 10.22
C SER A 126 -1.01 3.70 10.80
N GLY A 127 -1.34 4.69 11.63
CA GLY A 127 -0.38 5.66 12.16
C GLY A 127 0.07 6.70 11.15
N VAL A 128 -0.62 6.85 10.02
CA VAL A 128 -0.36 7.93 9.05
C VAL A 128 -0.49 9.29 9.74
N GLN A 129 0.46 10.18 9.49
CA GLN A 129 0.39 11.54 9.99
C GLN A 129 -0.73 12.30 9.28
N THR A 130 -1.76 12.68 10.03
CA THR A 130 -2.97 13.31 9.49
C THR A 130 -2.70 14.68 8.85
N ASP A 131 -1.75 15.45 9.39
CA ASP A 131 -1.35 16.73 8.79
C ASP A 131 -0.64 16.54 7.43
N TRP A 132 0.17 15.49 7.30
CA TRP A 132 0.76 15.12 6.01
C TRP A 132 -0.33 14.71 5.01
N LEU A 133 -1.25 13.82 5.42
CA LEU A 133 -2.36 13.37 4.57
C LEU A 133 -3.22 14.54 4.10
N ARG A 134 -3.56 15.47 5.00
CA ARG A 134 -4.27 16.71 4.68
C ARG A 134 -3.52 17.52 3.62
N GLY A 135 -2.21 17.69 3.77
CA GLY A 135 -1.36 18.40 2.82
C GLY A 135 -1.36 17.76 1.43
N VAL A 136 -1.26 16.43 1.36
CA VAL A 136 -1.31 15.69 0.09
C VAL A 136 -2.66 15.83 -0.59
N LEU A 137 -3.77 15.64 0.15
CA LEU A 137 -5.12 15.70 -0.42
C LEU A 137 -5.56 17.12 -0.79
N ALA A 138 -4.94 18.15 -0.22
CA ALA A 138 -5.13 19.53 -0.67
C ALA A 138 -4.55 19.77 -2.07
N LEU A 139 -3.50 19.04 -2.46
CA LEU A 139 -2.90 19.07 -3.80
C LEU A 139 -3.59 18.08 -4.74
N PHE A 140 -3.97 16.91 -4.23
CA PHE A 140 -4.58 15.81 -4.99
C PHE A 140 -5.92 15.39 -4.36
N PRO A 141 -7.00 16.15 -4.57
CA PRO A 141 -8.31 15.79 -4.02
C PRO A 141 -8.90 14.60 -4.79
N ASP A 142 -8.56 13.39 -4.35
CA ASP A 142 -9.04 12.13 -4.94
C ASP A 142 -9.39 11.10 -3.84
N PRO A 143 -10.60 10.53 -3.87
CA PRO A 143 -11.06 9.62 -2.82
C PRO A 143 -10.32 8.26 -2.84
N GLU A 144 -9.89 7.78 -4.01
CA GLU A 144 -9.16 6.51 -4.10
C GLU A 144 -7.73 6.66 -3.60
N LEU A 145 -7.08 7.80 -3.89
CA LEU A 145 -5.80 8.16 -3.28
C LEU A 145 -5.94 8.30 -1.76
N ALA A 146 -7.00 8.97 -1.26
CA ALA A 146 -7.23 9.10 0.18
C ALA A 146 -7.33 7.72 0.87
N LYS A 147 -8.11 6.79 0.32
CA LYS A 147 -8.20 5.39 0.79
C LYS A 147 -6.84 4.70 0.76
N PHE A 148 -6.15 4.79 -0.37
CA PHE A 148 -4.84 4.19 -0.55
C PHE A 148 -3.80 4.68 0.47
N LEU A 149 -3.82 5.98 0.79
CA LEU A 149 -2.90 6.59 1.74
C LEU A 149 -3.27 6.28 3.18
N ALA A 150 -4.57 6.26 3.52
CA ALA A 150 -5.06 5.98 4.87
C ALA A 150 -4.56 4.63 5.42
N GLY A 151 -4.45 3.60 4.58
CA GLY A 151 -4.00 2.25 4.97
C GLY A 151 -2.49 2.06 5.07
N ARG A 152 -1.67 3.10 4.89
CA ARG A 152 -0.20 2.96 4.87
C ARG A 152 0.38 2.91 6.27
N PRO A 153 1.09 1.84 6.66
CA PRO A 153 1.76 1.81 7.96
C PRO A 153 2.72 3.00 8.10
N HIS A 154 2.82 3.59 9.30
CA HIS A 154 3.79 4.65 9.62
C HIS A 154 5.24 4.26 9.27
N GLU A 155 5.57 2.96 9.30
CA GLU A 155 6.89 2.44 8.93
C GLU A 155 7.18 2.48 7.42
N TYR A 156 6.17 2.76 6.60
CA TYR A 156 6.35 2.94 5.17
C TYR A 156 6.96 4.33 4.92
N PRO A 157 8.13 4.43 4.25
CA PRO A 157 8.73 5.73 3.94
C PRO A 157 7.83 6.45 2.95
N LEU A 158 7.09 7.45 3.45
CA LEU A 158 6.27 8.35 2.64
C LEU A 158 7.12 9.54 2.19
N PRO A 159 6.90 10.06 0.97
CA PRO A 159 7.57 11.28 0.53
C PRO A 159 7.18 12.44 1.42
N SER A 160 8.10 13.37 1.65
CA SER A 160 7.81 14.64 2.30
C SER A 160 6.75 15.44 1.54
N LEU A 161 6.07 16.37 2.21
CA LEU A 161 5.09 17.23 1.53
C LEU A 161 5.73 18.11 0.45
N GLU A 162 7.02 18.46 0.61
CA GLU A 162 7.81 19.17 -0.40
C GLU A 162 7.99 18.33 -1.67
N GLU A 163 8.39 17.07 -1.52
CA GLU A 163 8.48 16.13 -2.64
C GLU A 163 7.13 15.91 -3.33
N VAL A 164 6.03 15.81 -2.58
CA VAL A 164 4.67 15.70 -3.16
C VAL A 164 4.30 16.98 -3.93
N THR A 165 4.67 18.15 -3.42
CA THR A 165 4.45 19.43 -4.10
C THR A 165 5.23 19.51 -5.41
N GLU A 166 6.48 19.04 -5.40
CA GLU A 166 7.33 18.96 -6.59
C GLU A 166 6.72 18.02 -7.63
N LEU A 167 6.24 16.84 -7.21
CA LEU A 167 5.55 15.88 -8.08
C LEU A 167 4.26 16.46 -8.67
N HIS A 168 3.48 17.19 -7.88
CA HIS A 168 2.30 17.91 -8.38
C HIS A 168 2.69 18.97 -9.42
N GLY A 169 3.78 19.72 -9.19
CA GLY A 169 4.30 20.70 -10.13
C GLY A 169 4.79 20.12 -11.45
N LEU A 170 5.17 18.83 -11.47
CA LEU A 170 5.48 18.07 -12.69
C LEU A 170 4.24 17.62 -13.46
N GLY A 171 3.02 17.95 -12.98
CA GLY A 171 1.76 17.64 -13.65
C GLY A 171 1.24 16.23 -13.38
N LEU A 172 1.76 15.54 -12.35
CA LEU A 172 1.24 14.23 -11.98
C LEU A 172 -0.23 14.31 -11.58
N ARG A 173 -0.97 13.23 -11.82
CA ARG A 173 -2.34 13.03 -11.34
C ARG A 173 -2.35 12.16 -10.08
N ALA A 174 -3.48 12.12 -9.36
CA ALA A 174 -3.60 11.35 -8.12
C ALA A 174 -3.23 9.87 -8.25
N ALA A 175 -3.66 9.21 -9.34
CA ALA A 175 -3.32 7.82 -9.63
C ALA A 175 -1.81 7.59 -9.84
N GLU A 176 -1.14 8.55 -10.47
CA GLU A 176 0.31 8.52 -10.73
C GLU A 176 1.09 8.73 -9.43
N LEU A 177 0.64 9.65 -8.57
CA LEU A 177 1.21 9.83 -7.23
C LEU A 177 1.07 8.55 -6.40
N GLY A 178 -0.11 7.93 -6.39
CA GLY A 178 -0.33 6.66 -5.69
C GLY A 178 0.65 5.57 -6.16
N THR A 179 0.88 5.50 -7.47
CA THR A 179 1.84 4.57 -8.07
C THR A 179 3.29 4.93 -7.70
N ALA A 180 3.69 6.19 -7.79
CA ALA A 180 5.02 6.65 -7.41
C ALA A 180 5.34 6.31 -5.93
N ILE A 181 4.38 6.51 -5.03
CA ILE A 181 4.48 6.14 -3.61
C ILE A 181 4.57 4.61 -3.46
N GLN A 182 3.70 3.85 -4.11
CA GLN A 182 3.70 2.39 -4.07
C GLN A 182 5.04 1.81 -4.52
N LEU A 183 5.66 2.42 -5.53
CA LEU A 183 6.92 1.97 -6.10
C LEU A 183 8.12 2.50 -5.35
N ARG A 184 7.99 3.57 -4.56
CA ARG A 184 9.11 4.29 -3.94
C ARG A 184 10.03 4.89 -5.01
N THR A 185 9.45 5.55 -6.00
CA THR A 185 10.21 6.25 -7.03
C THR A 185 10.55 7.65 -6.52
N SER A 186 11.82 8.04 -6.60
CA SER A 186 12.24 9.39 -6.19
C SER A 186 11.76 10.44 -7.19
N VAL A 187 11.59 11.67 -6.71
CA VAL A 187 11.21 12.80 -7.58
C VAL A 187 12.26 13.04 -8.67
N ALA A 188 13.55 12.88 -8.34
CA ALA A 188 14.64 13.00 -9.29
C ALA A 188 14.53 11.99 -10.44
N THR A 189 14.15 10.74 -10.15
CA THR A 189 13.92 9.72 -11.18
C THR A 189 12.72 10.09 -12.06
N ILE A 190 11.60 10.50 -11.46
CA ILE A 190 10.39 10.89 -12.22
C ILE A 190 10.69 12.09 -13.11
N ARG A 191 11.36 13.13 -12.60
CA ARG A 191 11.78 14.30 -13.39
C ARG A 191 12.65 13.89 -14.58
N ALA A 192 13.71 13.14 -14.32
CA ALA A 192 14.65 12.70 -15.35
C ALA A 192 13.93 11.89 -16.44
N ASP A 193 12.90 11.13 -16.08
CA ASP A 193 12.10 10.34 -17.01
C ASP A 193 11.10 11.20 -17.82
N LEU A 194 10.49 12.23 -17.22
CA LEU A 194 9.57 13.16 -17.89
C LEU A 194 10.27 14.04 -18.92
N GLU A 195 11.42 14.62 -18.55
CA GLU A 195 12.26 15.42 -19.46
C GLU A 195 12.75 14.60 -20.66
N ALA A 196 12.81 13.28 -20.47
CA ALA A 196 13.44 12.36 -21.37
C ALA A 196 12.57 11.85 -22.54
N ARG A 197 11.24 11.78 -22.40
CA ARG A 197 10.43 10.94 -23.30
C ARG A 197 9.39 11.66 -24.16
N GLN A 198 8.92 12.87 -23.86
CA GLN A 198 7.75 13.46 -24.55
C GLN A 198 6.50 12.53 -24.59
N ASP A 199 6.51 11.41 -23.85
CA ASP A 199 5.44 10.41 -23.76
C ASP A 199 4.61 10.62 -22.47
N ASP A 200 3.44 9.98 -22.39
CA ASP A 200 2.53 10.06 -21.24
C ASP A 200 3.16 9.47 -19.94
N PRO A 201 3.25 10.26 -18.84
CA PRO A 201 3.74 9.83 -17.53
C PRO A 201 3.16 8.51 -17.00
N LEU A 202 1.89 8.21 -17.31
CA LEU A 202 1.19 7.00 -16.83
C LEU A 202 1.74 5.72 -17.40
N ILE A 203 2.06 5.73 -18.70
CA ILE A 203 2.52 4.54 -19.40
C ILE A 203 3.86 4.10 -18.80
N LEU A 204 4.72 5.07 -18.52
CA LEU A 204 6.00 4.82 -17.87
C LEU A 204 5.84 4.29 -16.44
N LEU A 205 5.01 4.93 -15.61
CA LEU A 205 4.81 4.50 -14.22
C LEU A 205 4.16 3.11 -14.14
N ALA A 206 3.24 2.80 -15.05
CA ALA A 206 2.67 1.47 -15.19
C ALA A 206 3.74 0.44 -15.57
N TRP A 207 4.60 0.75 -16.54
CA TRP A 207 5.68 -0.16 -16.94
C TRP A 207 6.73 -0.34 -15.83
N GLN A 208 7.15 0.74 -15.18
CA GLN A 208 8.06 0.67 -14.03
C GLN A 208 7.46 -0.13 -12.89
N SER A 209 6.15 -0.02 -12.65
CA SER A 209 5.44 -0.81 -11.66
C SER A 209 5.62 -2.30 -11.93
N GLU A 210 5.34 -2.70 -13.15
CA GLU A 210 5.40 -4.10 -13.55
C GLU A 210 6.82 -4.69 -13.47
N TRP A 211 7.85 -3.95 -13.89
CA TRP A 211 9.24 -4.41 -13.74
C TRP A 211 9.69 -4.48 -12.27
N ARG A 212 9.27 -3.54 -11.42
CA ARG A 212 9.59 -3.58 -9.98
C ARG A 212 8.93 -4.77 -9.26
N ARG A 213 7.76 -5.23 -9.71
CA ARG A 213 7.11 -6.44 -9.14
C ARG A 213 7.97 -7.70 -9.27
N VAL A 214 8.84 -7.75 -10.28
CA VAL A 214 9.81 -8.84 -10.50
C VAL A 214 11.23 -8.51 -10.04
N ASP A 215 11.39 -7.45 -9.25
CA ASP A 215 12.64 -6.93 -8.69
C ASP A 215 13.64 -6.45 -9.76
N CYS A 216 13.13 -5.97 -10.90
CA CYS A 216 13.93 -5.33 -11.95
C CYS A 216 13.77 -3.81 -11.91
N TYR A 217 14.87 -3.11 -12.19
CA TYR A 217 14.94 -1.65 -12.19
C TYR A 217 15.55 -1.16 -13.52
N PRO A 218 14.83 -1.26 -14.65
CA PRO A 218 15.33 -0.82 -15.95
C PRO A 218 15.53 0.70 -15.99
N ARG A 219 16.55 1.14 -16.74
CA ARG A 219 16.88 2.55 -16.97
C ARG A 219 16.15 3.03 -18.24
N LYS A 220 16.08 4.35 -18.47
CA LYS A 220 15.52 4.97 -19.68
C LYS A 220 15.94 4.24 -20.97
N ALA A 221 17.24 4.00 -21.13
CA ALA A 221 17.79 3.38 -22.33
C ALA A 221 17.25 1.96 -22.57
N HIS A 222 16.91 1.19 -21.52
CA HIS A 222 16.33 -0.15 -21.68
C HIS A 222 14.94 -0.10 -22.27
N PHE A 223 14.13 0.89 -21.91
CA PHE A 223 12.80 1.05 -22.49
C PHE A 223 12.84 1.46 -23.95
N ALA A 224 13.88 2.19 -24.38
CA ALA A 224 14.10 2.46 -25.80
C ALA A 224 14.40 1.17 -26.57
N VAL A 225 15.24 0.27 -26.02
CA VAL A 225 15.50 -1.05 -26.61
C VAL A 225 14.20 -1.87 -26.74
N LEU A 226 13.36 -1.92 -25.69
CA LEU A 226 12.07 -2.63 -25.78
C LEU A 226 11.14 -2.04 -26.86
N ALA A 227 11.11 -0.71 -26.99
CA ALA A 227 10.31 -0.04 -28.00
C ALA A 227 10.83 -0.30 -29.43
N ASP A 228 12.15 -0.26 -29.63
CA ASP A 228 12.81 -0.55 -30.91
C ASP A 228 12.54 -1.99 -31.37
N HIS A 229 12.41 -2.91 -30.42
CA HIS A 229 12.04 -4.31 -30.65
C HIS A 229 10.53 -4.56 -30.70
N GLY A 230 9.69 -3.52 -30.62
CA GLY A 230 8.23 -3.65 -30.71
C GLY A 230 7.62 -4.46 -29.56
N ILE A 231 8.21 -4.42 -28.36
CA ILE A 231 7.75 -5.12 -27.16
C ILE A 231 7.02 -4.12 -26.27
N PRO A 232 5.69 -3.99 -26.39
CA PRO A 232 4.98 -2.96 -25.65
C PRO A 232 4.73 -3.39 -24.19
N HIS A 233 4.55 -4.68 -23.89
CA HIS A 233 4.04 -5.09 -22.56
C HIS A 233 4.55 -6.44 -22.04
N LEU A 234 5.48 -7.11 -22.74
CA LEU A 234 5.89 -8.45 -22.32
C LEU A 234 6.81 -8.36 -21.10
N LEU A 235 6.37 -8.96 -20.00
CA LEU A 235 7.15 -9.09 -18.77
C LEU A 235 7.54 -10.55 -18.62
N PRO A 236 8.84 -10.86 -18.56
CA PRO A 236 9.24 -12.19 -18.18
C PRO A 236 8.81 -12.44 -16.73
N GLU A 237 8.25 -13.62 -16.46
CA GLU A 237 7.86 -14.01 -15.10
C GLU A 237 9.09 -13.99 -14.18
N ARG A 238 8.89 -13.65 -12.89
CA ARG A 238 9.98 -13.63 -11.89
C ARG A 238 10.80 -14.92 -11.91
N ALA A 239 10.14 -16.08 -12.00
CA ALA A 239 10.78 -17.38 -12.05
C ALA A 239 11.63 -17.57 -13.31
N ALA A 240 11.19 -17.05 -14.46
CA ALA A 240 11.95 -17.10 -15.70
C ALA A 240 13.21 -16.23 -15.61
N ILE A 241 13.12 -15.04 -15.00
CA ILE A 241 14.27 -14.16 -14.74
C ILE A 241 15.24 -14.84 -13.77
N ASP A 242 14.74 -15.43 -12.67
CA ASP A 242 15.58 -16.13 -11.68
C ASP A 242 16.35 -17.29 -12.30
N ALA A 243 15.67 -18.13 -13.10
CA ALA A 243 16.28 -19.25 -13.79
C ALA A 243 17.33 -18.79 -14.81
N THR A 244 17.01 -17.77 -15.61
CA THR A 244 17.93 -17.22 -16.62
C THR A 244 19.15 -16.58 -15.95
N LEU A 245 18.95 -15.81 -14.87
CA LEU A 245 20.02 -15.19 -14.11
C LEU A 245 20.97 -16.24 -13.52
N ALA A 246 20.43 -17.35 -13.00
CA ALA A 246 21.24 -18.46 -12.52
C ALA A 246 22.10 -19.08 -13.63
N LEU A 247 21.56 -19.24 -14.85
CA LEU A 247 22.33 -19.71 -16.01
C LEU A 247 23.43 -18.72 -16.42
N CYS A 248 23.11 -17.43 -16.51
CA CYS A 248 24.09 -16.40 -16.88
C CYS A 248 25.26 -16.32 -15.88
N ARG A 249 24.99 -16.48 -14.58
CA ARG A 249 26.01 -16.43 -13.53
C ARG A 249 26.99 -17.60 -13.55
N LEU A 250 26.70 -18.68 -14.29
CA LEU A 250 27.69 -19.73 -14.54
C LEU A 250 28.89 -19.23 -15.36
N SER A 251 28.69 -18.19 -16.18
CA SER A 251 29.74 -17.58 -17.01
C SER A 251 30.11 -16.16 -16.59
N HIS A 252 29.19 -15.41 -15.99
CA HIS A 252 29.43 -14.04 -15.56
C HIS A 252 28.68 -13.68 -14.27
N ASP A 253 29.36 -13.75 -13.13
CA ASP A 253 28.74 -13.68 -11.79
C ASP A 253 28.10 -12.31 -11.48
N THR A 254 28.64 -11.24 -12.06
CA THR A 254 28.24 -9.85 -11.77
C THR A 254 27.10 -9.30 -12.62
N ILE A 255 26.45 -10.11 -13.46
CA ILE A 255 25.38 -9.58 -14.33
C ILE A 255 24.18 -9.10 -13.50
N GLU A 256 23.70 -7.90 -13.82
CA GLU A 256 22.56 -7.30 -13.14
C GLU A 256 21.25 -7.97 -13.57
N ARG A 257 20.35 -8.15 -12.59
CA ARG A 257 19.02 -8.74 -12.81
C ARG A 257 18.20 -7.99 -13.86
N SER A 258 18.27 -6.66 -13.84
CA SER A 258 17.57 -5.80 -14.81
C SER A 258 18.05 -6.04 -16.24
N GLU A 259 19.35 -6.25 -16.44
CA GLU A 259 19.91 -6.53 -17.77
C GLU A 259 19.40 -7.88 -18.29
N VAL A 260 19.43 -8.92 -17.45
CA VAL A 260 18.88 -10.24 -17.79
C VAL A 260 17.39 -10.17 -18.11
N GLY A 261 16.61 -9.43 -17.32
CA GLY A 261 15.17 -9.27 -17.56
C GLY A 261 14.87 -8.63 -18.92
N ILE A 262 15.60 -7.58 -19.29
CA ILE A 262 15.43 -6.90 -20.58
C ILE A 262 15.94 -7.77 -21.73
N MET A 263 17.11 -8.40 -21.59
CA MET A 263 17.63 -9.34 -22.60
C MET A 263 16.66 -10.51 -22.83
N LEU A 264 16.04 -11.03 -21.77
CA LEU A 264 15.04 -12.10 -21.87
C LEU A 264 13.77 -11.62 -22.59
N ALA A 265 13.30 -10.40 -22.32
CA ALA A 265 12.19 -9.82 -23.05
C ALA A 265 12.51 -9.65 -24.55
N VAL A 266 13.74 -9.24 -24.89
CA VAL A 266 14.19 -9.02 -26.27
C VAL A 266 14.45 -10.32 -27.02
N LEU A 267 15.09 -11.30 -26.39
CA LEU A 267 15.49 -12.56 -27.03
C LEU A 267 14.45 -13.67 -26.91
N GLY A 268 13.46 -13.53 -26.03
CA GLY A 268 12.37 -14.48 -25.79
C GLY A 268 12.78 -15.75 -25.03
N GLU A 269 14.03 -16.19 -25.12
CA GLU A 269 14.47 -17.50 -24.64
C GLU A 269 15.66 -17.41 -23.65
N PRO A 270 15.60 -18.07 -22.48
CA PRO A 270 16.68 -18.10 -21.48
C PRO A 270 18.03 -18.54 -22.03
N ILE A 271 18.04 -19.52 -22.95
CA ILE A 271 19.28 -20.06 -23.52
C ILE A 271 19.99 -19.05 -24.40
N LEU A 272 19.26 -18.21 -25.15
CA LEU A 272 19.83 -17.18 -25.99
C LEU A 272 20.45 -16.06 -25.15
N VAL A 273 19.83 -15.73 -24.01
CA VAL A 273 20.41 -14.80 -23.04
C VAL A 273 21.70 -15.36 -22.45
N ALA A 274 21.71 -16.61 -21.99
CA ALA A 274 22.90 -17.25 -21.45
C ALA A 274 24.04 -17.34 -22.49
N GLU A 275 23.72 -17.67 -23.74
CA GLU A 275 24.68 -17.69 -24.85
C GLU A 275 25.26 -16.30 -25.09
N ALA A 276 24.43 -15.25 -25.16
CA ALA A 276 24.88 -13.87 -25.32
C ALA A 276 25.85 -13.45 -24.18
N VAL A 277 25.49 -13.76 -22.93
CA VAL A 277 26.33 -13.49 -21.76
C VAL A 277 27.66 -14.24 -21.81
N SER A 278 27.66 -15.51 -22.23
CA SER A 278 28.89 -16.30 -22.39
C SER A 278 29.84 -15.73 -23.44
N HIS A 279 29.31 -14.99 -24.43
CA HIS A 279 30.07 -14.25 -25.44
C HIS A 279 30.38 -12.79 -25.01
N GLY A 280 30.16 -12.46 -23.73
CA GLY A 280 30.52 -11.17 -23.15
C GLY A 280 29.50 -10.05 -23.39
N VAL A 281 28.24 -10.37 -23.74
CA VAL A 281 27.15 -9.40 -23.75
C VAL A 281 26.52 -9.33 -22.37
N THR A 282 26.94 -8.35 -21.56
CA THR A 282 26.52 -8.21 -20.15
C THR A 282 25.53 -7.07 -19.92
N SER A 283 25.17 -6.35 -20.99
CA SER A 283 24.15 -5.31 -20.95
C SER A 283 23.15 -5.48 -22.10
N ALA A 284 21.89 -5.22 -21.82
CA ALA A 284 20.81 -5.13 -22.79
C ALA A 284 20.99 -3.97 -23.78
N LEU A 285 21.88 -3.02 -23.49
CA LEU A 285 22.23 -1.91 -24.36
C LEU A 285 23.37 -2.24 -25.33
N ASP A 286 23.93 -3.46 -25.26
CA ASP A 286 24.99 -3.87 -26.15
C ASP A 286 24.46 -4.00 -27.59
N PRO A 287 25.09 -3.34 -28.59
CA PRO A 287 24.62 -3.39 -29.97
C PRO A 287 24.66 -4.80 -30.58
N ARG A 288 25.36 -5.76 -29.96
CA ARG A 288 25.39 -7.17 -30.38
C ARG A 288 24.10 -7.91 -30.03
N LEU A 289 23.22 -7.37 -29.19
CA LEU A 289 21.97 -8.01 -28.79
C LEU A 289 20.95 -8.11 -29.95
N THR A 290 20.77 -7.03 -30.71
CA THR A 290 19.80 -6.97 -31.83
C THR A 290 20.11 -7.98 -32.94
N PRO A 291 21.37 -8.19 -33.37
CA PRO A 291 21.73 -9.29 -34.27
C PRO A 291 21.43 -10.69 -33.74
N ILE A 292 21.44 -10.91 -32.41
CA ILE A 292 21.11 -12.21 -31.81
C ILE A 292 19.60 -12.43 -31.86
N ALA A 293 18.80 -11.41 -31.53
CA ALA A 293 17.34 -11.44 -31.59
C ALA A 293 16.84 -11.82 -33.00
N THR A 294 17.37 -11.14 -34.02
CA THR A 294 16.97 -11.34 -35.43
C THR A 294 17.42 -12.67 -36.04
N ARG A 295 18.48 -13.30 -35.51
CA ARG A 295 18.89 -14.66 -35.92
C ARG A 295 18.06 -15.76 -35.28
N GLY A 296 17.43 -15.48 -34.12
CA GLY A 296 16.51 -16.41 -33.45
C GLY A 296 15.22 -16.63 -34.23
N GLU A 297 14.71 -15.61 -34.94
CA GLU A 297 13.47 -15.68 -35.73
C GLU A 297 13.58 -16.53 -37.02
N THR A 298 14.79 -16.96 -37.40
CA THR A 298 15.06 -17.77 -38.60
C THR A 298 15.31 -19.26 -38.31
N ARG A 299 15.04 -19.71 -37.07
CA ARG A 299 14.98 -21.14 -36.71
C ARG A 299 13.56 -21.57 -36.42
#